data_AF-A0A4U9DFM1-F1
#
_entry.id   AF-A0A4U9DFM1-F1
#
_cell.length_a   1.000
_cell.length_b   1.000
_cell.length_c   1.000
_cell.angle_alpha   90.00
_cell.angle_beta   90.00
_cell.angle_gamma   90.00
#
_symmetry.space_group_name_H-M   'P 1'
#
loop_
_entity.id
_entity.type
_entity.pdbx_description
1 polymer ?
#
loop_
_entity_poly.entity_id
_entity_poly.type
_entity_poly.pdbx_seq_one_letter_code
_entity_poly.pdbx_strand_id
1 'polypeptide(L)'
;MLERWRDASNGERYLRVYFQAQSLDDLRHLQTPDRQHPLLRQEWSQPGCRLTQVGTLCPYRQALTALGKNVDRQSVSAVNLELP
;
A
#
# COMPACT_ATOMS: atom_id res chain seq x y z
N MET A 1 4.02 1.08 1.24
CA MET A 1 3.69 1.61 -0.11
C MET A 1 2.19 1.86 -0.20
N LEU A 2 1.78 2.90 -0.93
CA LEU A 2 0.39 3.23 -1.23
C LEU A 2 0.24 3.28 -2.76
N GLU A 3 -0.61 2.43 -3.33
CA GLU A 3 -0.85 2.36 -4.78
C GLU A 3 -2.32 2.65 -5.10
N ARG A 4 -2.57 3.59 -6.02
CA ARG A 4 -3.91 3.88 -6.51
C ARG A 4 -4.18 3.10 -7.80
N TRP A 5 -5.12 2.17 -7.72
CA TRP A 5 -5.57 1.33 -8.83
C TRP A 5 -6.88 1.85 -9.42
N ARG A 6 -7.10 1.58 -10.70
CA ARG A 6 -8.34 1.91 -11.42
C ARG A 6 -8.82 0.69 -12.18
N ASP A 7 -10.07 0.29 -11.96
CA ASP A 7 -10.75 -0.71 -12.76
C ASP A 7 -11.00 -0.14 -14.15
N ALA A 8 -10.52 -0.84 -15.18
CA ALA A 8 -10.61 -0.38 -16.56
C ALA A 8 -12.03 -0.46 -17.14
N SER A 9 -12.89 -1.32 -16.58
CA SER A 9 -14.24 -1.56 -17.08
C SER A 9 -15.24 -0.48 -16.68
N ASN A 10 -15.09 0.08 -15.46
CA ASN A 10 -16.06 1.01 -14.88
C ASN A 10 -15.41 2.29 -14.30
N GLY A 11 -14.07 2.39 -14.32
CA GLY A 11 -13.34 3.55 -13.80
C GLY A 11 -13.28 3.66 -12.28
N GLU A 12 -13.81 2.69 -11.54
CA GLU A 12 -13.76 2.68 -10.08
C GLU A 12 -12.32 2.66 -9.58
N ARG A 13 -12.09 3.33 -8.45
CA ARG A 13 -10.75 3.48 -7.87
C ARG A 13 -10.62 2.65 -6.61
N TYR A 14 -9.44 2.07 -6.48
CA TYR A 14 -9.06 1.24 -5.36
C TYR A 14 -7.70 1.68 -4.80
N LEU A 15 -7.47 1.38 -3.54
CA LEU A 15 -6.20 1.60 -2.84
C LEU A 15 -5.64 0.23 -2.45
N ARG A 16 -4.37 0.00 -2.78
CA ARG A 16 -3.57 -1.10 -2.26
C ARG A 16 -2.53 -0.53 -1.30
N VAL A 17 -2.42 -1.15 -0.13
CA VAL A 17 -1.48 -0.72 0.91
C VAL A 17 -0.71 -1.94 1.40
N TYR A 18 0.61 -1.86 1.39
CA TYR A 18 1.45 -2.95 1.86
C TYR A 18 2.76 -2.47 2.47
N PHE A 19 3.31 -3.31 3.34
CA PHE A 19 4.68 -3.25 3.80
C PHE A 19 5.48 -4.37 3.13
N GLN A 20 6.75 -4.11 2.80
CA GLN A 20 7.63 -5.13 2.24
C GLN A 20 9.05 -5.01 2.76
N ALA A 21 9.72 -6.16 2.88
CA ALA A 21 11.08 -6.28 3.39
C ALA A 21 11.76 -7.53 2.82
N GLN A 22 13.06 -7.66 3.06
CA GLN A 22 13.82 -8.89 2.85
C GLN A 22 13.91 -9.66 4.18
N SER A 23 14.10 -10.98 4.13
CA SER A 23 14.39 -11.77 5.32
C SER A 23 15.77 -11.41 5.89
N LEU A 24 16.04 -11.80 7.14
CA LEU A 24 17.36 -11.55 7.75
C LEU A 24 18.49 -12.25 6.99
N ASP A 25 18.25 -13.47 6.49
CA ASP A 25 19.25 -14.23 5.73
C ASP A 25 19.45 -13.66 4.33
N ASP A 26 18.38 -13.21 3.66
CA ASP A 26 18.50 -12.56 2.34
C ASP A 26 19.32 -11.26 2.47
N LEU A 27 19.05 -10.46 3.52
CA LEU A 27 19.84 -9.26 3.81
C LEU A 27 21.31 -9.60 4.10
N ARG A 28 21.56 -10.62 4.93
CA ARG A 28 22.92 -11.05 5.31
C ARG A 28 23.73 -11.50 4.10
N HIS A 29 23.11 -12.18 3.14
CA HIS A 29 23.78 -12.72 1.96
C HIS A 29 23.74 -11.78 0.76
N LEU A 30 23.24 -10.54 0.91
CA LEU A 30 23.04 -9.59 -0.19
C LEU A 30 22.23 -10.21 -1.34
N GLN A 31 21.28 -11.08 -1.00
CA GLN A 31 20.44 -11.77 -1.98
C GLN A 31 19.63 -10.73 -2.76
N THR A 32 19.68 -10.80 -4.08
CA THR A 32 18.85 -9.93 -4.92
C THR A 32 17.41 -10.45 -4.89
N PRO A 33 16.39 -9.61 -4.64
CA PRO A 33 15.02 -10.05 -4.67
C PRO A 33 14.58 -10.49 -6.08
N ASP A 34 14.06 -11.71 -6.19
CA ASP A 34 13.59 -12.30 -7.44
C ASP A 34 12.37 -13.23 -7.21
N ARG A 35 12.07 -14.15 -8.15
CA ARG A 35 10.94 -15.08 -8.01
C ARG A 35 11.20 -16.22 -7.02
N GLN A 36 12.46 -16.62 -6.83
CA GLN A 36 12.89 -17.65 -5.89
C GLN A 36 13.12 -17.05 -4.48
N HIS A 37 13.60 -15.81 -4.42
CA HIS A 37 13.79 -15.01 -3.21
C HIS A 37 12.93 -13.73 -3.26
N PRO A 38 11.58 -13.84 -3.22
CA PRO A 38 10.73 -12.67 -3.28
C PRO A 38 10.82 -11.84 -1.99
N LEU A 39 10.53 -10.54 -2.10
CA LEU A 39 10.31 -9.72 -0.92
C LEU A 39 9.18 -10.30 -0.07
N LEU A 40 9.39 -10.36 1.23
CA LEU A 40 8.34 -10.56 2.22
C LEU A 40 7.37 -9.38 2.09
N ARG A 41 6.08 -9.67 1.96
CA ARG A 41 5.05 -8.64 1.79
C ARG A 41 3.83 -8.95 2.63
N GLN A 42 3.34 -7.94 3.33
CA GLN A 42 2.08 -7.99 4.04
C GLN A 42 1.19 -6.84 3.61
N GLU A 43 -0.05 -7.18 3.22
CA GLU A 43 -1.03 -6.21 2.75
C GLU A 43 -1.99 -5.85 3.87
N TRP A 44 -2.33 -4.56 3.95
CA TRP A 44 -3.39 -4.08 4.82
C TRP A 44 -4.75 -4.34 4.14
N SER A 45 -5.75 -4.71 4.94
CA SER A 45 -7.09 -4.98 4.47
C SER A 45 -8.14 -4.56 5.50
N GLN A 46 -9.36 -4.35 5.04
CA GLN A 46 -10.55 -4.14 5.84
C GLN A 46 -11.76 -4.80 5.14
N PRO A 47 -12.93 -4.92 5.80
CA PRO A 47 -14.14 -5.37 5.13
C PRO A 47 -14.42 -4.59 3.84
N GLY A 48 -14.77 -5.29 2.77
CA GLY A 48 -15.02 -4.71 1.45
C GLY A 48 -13.80 -4.65 0.52
N CYS A 49 -12.59 -4.94 1.01
CA CYS A 49 -11.44 -5.18 0.13
C CYS A 49 -11.61 -6.51 -0.62
N ARG A 50 -11.03 -6.57 -1.83
CA ARG A 50 -11.10 -7.73 -2.72
C ARG A 50 -9.70 -8.22 -3.04
N LEU A 51 -9.47 -9.53 -2.97
CA LEU A 51 -8.24 -10.12 -3.47
C LEU A 51 -8.31 -10.21 -5.00
N THR A 52 -7.26 -9.73 -5.67
CA THR A 52 -7.16 -9.72 -7.13
C THR A 52 -5.80 -10.26 -7.57
N GLN A 53 -5.57 -10.39 -8.88
CA GLN A 53 -4.28 -10.80 -9.43
C GLN A 53 -3.14 -9.81 -9.13
N VAL A 54 -3.46 -8.55 -8.84
CA VAL A 54 -2.49 -7.50 -8.51
C VAL A 54 -2.38 -7.24 -7.00
N GLY A 55 -3.02 -8.08 -6.17
CA GLY A 55 -3.05 -7.97 -4.71
C GLY A 55 -4.40 -7.53 -4.16
N THR A 56 -4.42 -7.13 -2.89
CA THR A 56 -5.61 -6.72 -2.16
C THR A 56 -6.01 -5.28 -2.49
N LEU A 57 -7.17 -5.11 -3.11
CA LEU A 57 -7.71 -3.82 -3.53
C LEU A 57 -8.88 -3.40 -2.64
N CYS A 58 -8.72 -2.27 -1.95
CA CYS A 58 -9.74 -1.70 -1.07
C CYS A 58 -10.45 -0.51 -1.73
N PRO A 59 -11.78 -0.34 -1.59
CA PRO A 59 -12.48 0.82 -2.14
C PRO A 59 -11.85 2.13 -1.70
N TYR A 60 -11.45 2.98 -2.66
CA TYR A 60 -10.51 4.08 -2.43
C TYR A 60 -10.93 5.03 -1.29
N ARG A 61 -12.17 5.52 -1.31
CA ARG A 61 -12.67 6.46 -0.28
C ARG A 61 -12.71 5.82 1.11
N GLN A 62 -13.18 4.58 1.20
CA GLN A 62 -13.30 3.87 2.47
C GLN A 62 -11.93 3.58 3.08
N ALA A 63 -10.95 3.24 2.24
CA ALA A 63 -9.59 2.99 2.67
C ALA A 63 -8.92 4.26 3.22
N LEU A 64 -9.05 5.40 2.51
CA LEU A 64 -8.51 6.68 3.00
C LEU A 64 -9.14 7.12 4.33
N THR A 65 -10.46 6.96 4.47
CA THR A 65 -11.16 7.26 5.74
C THR A 65 -10.63 6.40 6.88
N ALA A 66 -10.45 5.10 6.66
CA ALA A 66 -9.98 4.20 7.70
C ALA A 66 -8.52 4.47 8.11
N LEU A 67 -7.64 4.67 7.14
CA LEU A 67 -6.21 4.97 7.39
C LEU A 67 -6.01 6.33 8.05
N GLY A 68 -6.85 7.31 7.70
CA GLY A 68 -6.79 8.66 8.26
C GLY A 68 -7.49 8.82 9.63
N LYS A 69 -8.15 7.78 10.15
CA LYS A 69 -9.02 7.88 11.34
C LYS A 69 -8.31 8.46 12.57
N ASN A 70 -7.04 8.11 12.76
CA ASN A 70 -6.26 8.48 13.95
C ASN A 70 -5.34 9.70 13.72
N VAL A 71 -5.54 10.45 12.64
CA VAL A 71 -4.78 11.67 12.36
C VAL A 71 -5.36 12.83 13.17
N ASP A 72 -4.54 13.42 14.05
CA ASP A 72 -4.88 14.68 14.70
C ASP A 72 -4.74 15.84 13.71
N ARG A 73 -5.87 16.47 13.38
CA ARG A 73 -5.91 17.56 12.41
C ARG A 73 -5.26 18.85 12.90
N GLN A 74 -5.13 19.06 14.21
CA GLN A 74 -4.46 20.25 14.75
C GLN A 74 -2.93 20.14 14.63
N SER A 75 -2.41 18.91 14.58
CA SER A 75 -0.98 18.62 14.43
C SER A 75 -0.52 18.48 12.98
N VAL A 76 -1.43 18.58 12.00
CA VAL A 76 -1.10 18.45 10.57
C VAL A 76 -1.12 19.80 9.88
N SER A 77 0.05 20.23 9.41
CA SER A 77 0.21 21.41 8.54
C SER A 77 0.36 20.99 7.08
N ALA A 78 -0.19 21.77 6.16
CA ALA A 78 0.02 21.54 4.73
C ALA A 78 1.49 21.82 4.37
N VAL A 79 2.10 20.89 3.63
CA VAL A 79 3.49 20.98 3.17
C VAL A 79 3.52 20.88 1.65
N ASN A 80 4.30 21.73 0.99
CA ASN A 80 4.59 21.55 -0.43
C ASN A 80 5.58 20.38 -0.59
N LEU A 81 5.18 19.36 -1.34
CA LEU A 81 6.04 18.22 -1.65
C LEU A 81 7.07 18.56 -2.74
N GLU A 82 6.82 19.59 -3.55
CA GLU A 82 7.82 20.13 -4.47
C GLU A 82 8.77 21.03 -3.68
N LEU A 83 10.06 20.65 -3.69
CA LEU A 83 11.12 21.45 -3.09
C LEU A 83 11.38 22.71 -3.94
N PRO A 84 11.73 23.85 -3.31
CA PRO A 84 12.02 25.10 -4.00
C PRO A 84 13.24 25.02 -4.93
#